data_AF-A0A497E3F4-F1
#
_entry.id   AF-A0A497E3F4-F1
#
_cell.length_a   1.000
_cell.length_b   1.000
_cell.length_c   1.000
_cell.angle_alpha   90.00
_cell.angle_beta   90.00
_cell.angle_gamma   90.00
#
_symmetry.space_group_name_H-M   'P 1'
#
loop_
_entity.id
_entity.type
_entity.pdbx_description
1 polymer ?
#
loop_
_entity_poly.entity_id
_entity_poly.type
_entity_poly.pdbx_seq_one_letter_code
_entity_poly.pdbx_strand_id
1 'polypeptide(L)'
;MSSIEITERELKVIDEVSKDVNLTQRQISRRVGISLGMVNIILKKLAKKGYIKARQLNGKKIQYILTPKGFAEKARRSYRYLLRTISSIRQIKEEVQQIILKEYEKGQKSFIILGDGELADIVEMSLKDLRKEDLRYRRAAREEDIRDVHSTVLVAELNPDHRLRGKYIDILANITRSI
;
A
#
# COMPACT_ATOMS: atom_id res chain seq x y z
N MET A 1 -27.81 -4.10 8.89
CA MET A 1 -27.06 -4.60 10.07
C MET A 1 -25.60 -4.18 9.91
N SER A 2 -25.10 -3.33 10.79
CA SER A 2 -23.72 -2.82 10.72
C SER A 2 -22.72 -3.97 10.86
N SER A 3 -22.01 -4.31 9.79
CA SER A 3 -20.86 -5.20 9.83
C SER A 3 -19.74 -4.48 10.60
N ILE A 4 -19.63 -4.76 11.90
CA ILE A 4 -18.61 -4.17 12.76
C ILE A 4 -17.23 -4.63 12.25
N GLU A 5 -16.58 -3.76 11.48
CA GLU A 5 -15.28 -4.01 10.87
C GLU A 5 -14.25 -4.37 11.95
N ILE A 6 -13.43 -5.38 11.68
CA ILE A 6 -12.27 -5.70 12.52
C ILE A 6 -11.31 -4.50 12.44
N THR A 7 -10.85 -3.99 13.58
CA THR A 7 -9.87 -2.88 13.60
C THR A 7 -8.45 -3.39 13.35
N GLU A 8 -7.51 -2.54 12.93
CA GLU A 8 -6.13 -3.00 12.63
C GLU A 8 -5.49 -3.71 13.83
N ARG A 9 -5.70 -3.20 15.04
CA ARG A 9 -5.25 -3.83 16.29
C ARG A 9 -5.92 -5.18 16.53
N GLU A 10 -7.23 -5.31 16.27
CA GLU A 10 -7.94 -6.59 16.34
C GLU A 10 -7.38 -7.62 15.35
N LEU A 11 -7.02 -7.19 14.13
CA LEU A 11 -6.43 -8.07 13.12
C LEU A 11 -5.02 -8.52 13.50
N LYS A 12 -4.18 -7.63 14.04
CA LYS A 12 -2.86 -7.98 14.58
C LYS A 12 -2.96 -9.03 15.68
N VAL A 13 -3.95 -8.91 16.58
CA VAL A 13 -4.22 -9.94 17.61
C VAL A 13 -4.69 -11.26 17.00
N ILE A 14 -5.61 -11.22 16.02
CA ILE A 14 -6.05 -12.41 15.27
C ILE A 14 -4.86 -13.10 14.59
N ASP A 15 -3.95 -12.32 14.00
CA ASP A 15 -2.79 -12.84 13.29
C ASP A 15 -1.84 -13.59 14.23
N GLU A 16 -1.52 -13.00 15.38
CA GLU A 16 -0.69 -13.66 16.40
C GLU A 16 -1.33 -14.94 16.95
N VAL A 17 -2.63 -14.91 17.27
CA VAL A 17 -3.38 -16.09 17.73
C VAL A 17 -3.43 -17.17 16.64
N SER A 18 -3.46 -16.79 15.36
CA SER A 18 -3.46 -17.74 14.24
C SER A 18 -2.12 -18.43 14.02
N LYS A 19 -1.01 -17.81 14.43
CA LYS A 19 0.35 -18.37 14.31
C LYS A 19 0.69 -19.32 15.45
N ASP A 20 0.28 -18.98 16.67
CA ASP A 20 0.57 -19.76 17.87
C ASP A 20 -0.59 -19.68 18.87
N VAL A 21 -1.29 -20.80 19.04
CA VAL A 21 -2.42 -20.93 19.96
C VAL A 21 -2.01 -20.85 21.43
N ASN A 22 -0.74 -21.06 21.75
CA ASN A 22 -0.21 -21.11 23.11
C ASN A 22 0.24 -19.75 23.65
N LEU A 23 0.09 -18.68 22.88
CA LEU A 23 0.49 -17.34 23.31
C LEU A 23 -0.32 -16.86 24.52
N THR A 24 0.41 -16.43 25.55
CA THR A 24 -0.18 -15.69 26.66
C THR A 24 -0.56 -14.28 26.22
N GLN A 25 -1.50 -13.65 26.94
CA GLN A 25 -1.88 -12.25 26.70
C GLN A 25 -0.67 -11.30 26.77
N ARG A 26 0.31 -11.57 27.65
CA ARG A 26 1.55 -10.78 27.76
C ARG A 26 2.45 -10.93 26.54
N GLN A 27 2.54 -12.13 25.96
CA GLN A 27 3.28 -12.34 24.72
C GLN A 27 2.59 -11.64 23.55
N ILE A 28 1.26 -11.74 23.44
CA ILE A 28 0.48 -11.02 22.42
C ILE A 28 0.70 -9.51 22.56
N SER A 29 0.66 -8.98 23.79
CA SER A 29 0.91 -7.56 24.10
C SER A 29 2.27 -7.08 23.57
N ARG A 30 3.34 -7.84 23.83
CA ARG A 30 4.69 -7.51 23.36
C ARG A 30 4.80 -7.55 21.84
N ARG A 31 4.22 -8.57 21.18
CA ARG A 31 4.30 -8.74 19.73
C ARG A 31 3.46 -7.71 18.96
N VAL A 32 2.29 -7.36 19.49
CA VAL A 32 1.38 -6.37 18.87
C VAL A 32 1.78 -4.93 19.22
N GLY A 33 2.56 -4.72 20.28
CA GLY A 33 2.99 -3.39 20.74
C GLY A 33 1.87 -2.61 21.43
N ILE A 34 1.00 -3.29 22.18
CA ILE A 34 -0.13 -2.68 22.91
C ILE A 34 -0.16 -3.13 24.36
N SER A 35 -0.83 -2.38 25.25
CA SER A 35 -0.92 -2.75 26.67
C SER A 35 -1.64 -4.09 26.89
N LEU A 36 -1.29 -4.78 27.97
CA LEU A 36 -1.94 -6.03 28.38
C LEU A 36 -3.46 -5.87 28.57
N GLY A 37 -3.88 -4.73 29.14
CA GLY A 37 -5.30 -4.40 29.30
C GLY A 37 -6.03 -4.28 27.96
N MET A 38 -5.40 -3.65 26.97
CA MET A 38 -5.95 -3.55 25.61
C MET A 38 -6.05 -4.93 24.94
N VAL A 39 -5.03 -5.79 25.09
CA VAL A 39 -5.09 -7.18 24.61
C VAL A 39 -6.28 -7.92 25.20
N ASN A 40 -6.49 -7.83 26.52
CA ASN A 40 -7.60 -8.49 27.19
C ASN A 40 -8.96 -8.02 26.65
N ILE A 41 -9.13 -6.70 26.47
CA ILE A 41 -10.34 -6.11 25.88
C ILE A 41 -10.56 -6.65 24.46
N ILE A 42 -9.52 -6.64 23.62
CA ILE A 42 -9.58 -7.13 22.24
C ILE A 42 -9.95 -8.62 22.21
N LEU A 43 -9.29 -9.47 23.00
CA LEU A 43 -9.56 -10.91 23.04
C LEU A 43 -11.01 -11.19 23.48
N LYS A 44 -11.51 -10.50 24.51
CA LYS A 44 -12.92 -10.62 24.94
C LYS A 44 -13.88 -10.18 23.84
N LYS A 45 -13.59 -9.09 23.13
CA LYS A 45 -14.39 -8.61 22.01
C LYS A 45 -14.40 -9.59 20.84
N LEU A 46 -13.24 -10.13 20.46
CA LEU A 46 -13.09 -11.13 19.41
C LEU A 46 -13.82 -12.43 19.76
N ALA A 47 -13.78 -12.85 21.02
CA ALA A 47 -14.54 -14.00 21.51
C ALA A 47 -16.05 -13.75 21.42
N LYS A 48 -16.52 -12.57 21.85
CA LYS A 48 -17.93 -12.16 21.73
C LYS A 48 -18.41 -12.10 20.28
N LYS A 49 -17.55 -11.69 19.33
CA LYS A 49 -17.84 -11.71 17.88
C LYS A 49 -17.86 -13.14 17.29
N GLY A 50 -17.37 -14.13 18.04
CA GLY A 50 -17.22 -15.52 17.60
C GLY A 50 -16.01 -15.74 16.69
N TYR A 51 -15.05 -14.82 16.65
CA TYR A 51 -13.85 -14.91 15.80
C TYR A 51 -12.75 -15.75 16.45
N ILE A 52 -12.71 -15.78 17.78
CA ILE A 52 -11.81 -16.65 18.53
C ILE A 52 -12.60 -17.43 19.58
N LYS A 53 -12.09 -18.61 19.95
CA LYS A 53 -12.56 -19.38 21.10
C LYS A 53 -11.45 -19.40 22.16
N ALA A 54 -11.80 -19.05 23.39
CA ALA A 54 -10.90 -19.20 24.53
C ALA A 54 -11.15 -20.57 25.17
N ARG A 55 -10.10 -21.37 25.35
CA ARG A 55 -10.13 -22.66 26.04
C ARG A 55 -9.22 -22.59 27.26
N GLN A 56 -9.75 -22.88 28.44
CA GLN A 56 -8.91 -23.02 29.63
C GLN A 56 -8.16 -24.36 29.52
N LEU A 57 -6.83 -24.30 29.61
CA LEU A 57 -5.99 -25.49 29.61
C LEU A 57 -5.80 -25.98 31.04
N ASN A 58 -5.39 -25.10 31.95
CA ASN A 58 -5.18 -25.33 33.38
C ASN A 58 -5.50 -24.05 34.17
N GLY A 59 -5.47 -24.09 35.51
CA GLY A 59 -5.93 -23.00 36.40
C GLY A 59 -5.43 -21.58 36.09
N LYS A 60 -4.28 -21.41 35.43
CA LYS A 60 -3.75 -20.09 35.01
C LYS A 60 -3.53 -19.94 33.48
N LYS A 61 -3.71 -20.99 32.68
CA LYS A 61 -3.36 -20.99 31.25
C LYS A 61 -4.61 -21.02 30.38
N ILE A 62 -4.79 -19.99 29.56
CA ILE A 62 -5.87 -19.88 28.56
C ILE A 62 -5.23 -20.00 27.18
N GLN A 63 -5.83 -20.83 26.33
CA GLN A 63 -5.50 -20.99 24.92
C GLN A 63 -6.51 -20.21 24.08
N TYR A 64 -6.05 -19.52 23.04
CA TYR A 64 -6.90 -18.82 22.09
C TYR A 64 -6.82 -19.53 20.74
N ILE A 65 -7.97 -19.87 20.18
CA ILE A 65 -8.06 -20.62 18.91
C ILE A 65 -8.90 -19.81 17.94
N LEU A 66 -8.39 -19.60 16.73
CA LEU A 66 -9.13 -18.95 15.65
C LEU A 66 -10.29 -19.85 15.18
N THR A 67 -11.50 -19.30 15.07
CA THR A 67 -12.65 -20.04 14.55
C THR A 67 -12.70 -19.96 13.02
N PRO A 68 -13.45 -20.85 12.32
CA PRO A 68 -13.69 -20.70 10.88
C PRO A 68 -14.29 -19.32 10.52
N LYS A 69 -15.15 -18.77 11.37
CA LYS A 69 -15.70 -17.41 11.22
C LYS A 69 -14.61 -16.34 11.33
N GLY A 70 -13.70 -16.47 12.30
CA GLY A 70 -12.56 -15.56 12.45
C GLY A 70 -11.59 -15.62 11.27
N PHE A 71 -11.35 -16.82 10.74
CA PHE A 71 -10.55 -17.01 9.53
C PHE A 71 -11.19 -16.36 8.30
N ALA A 72 -12.48 -16.57 8.08
CA ALA A 72 -13.22 -15.96 6.98
C ALA A 72 -13.18 -14.42 7.04
N GLU A 73 -13.32 -13.84 8.24
CA GLU A 73 -13.24 -12.38 8.40
C GLU A 73 -11.81 -11.84 8.23
N LYS A 74 -10.78 -12.58 8.64
CA LYS A 74 -9.37 -12.27 8.34
C LYS A 74 -9.16 -12.20 6.82
N ALA A 75 -9.58 -13.24 6.11
CA ALA A 75 -9.47 -13.33 4.65
C ALA A 75 -10.27 -12.21 3.95
N ARG A 76 -11.49 -11.95 4.39
CA ARG A 76 -12.35 -10.88 3.85
C ARG A 76 -11.70 -9.51 3.99
N ARG A 77 -10.98 -9.26 5.09
CA ARG A 77 -10.27 -8.00 5.29
C ARG A 77 -9.04 -7.88 4.41
N SER A 78 -8.26 -8.95 4.25
CA SER A 78 -7.16 -8.97 3.28
C SER A 78 -7.67 -8.69 1.86
N TYR A 79 -8.79 -9.29 1.48
CA TYR A 79 -9.43 -9.03 0.18
C TYR A 79 -9.85 -7.57 0.02
N ARG A 80 -10.51 -6.97 1.02
CA ARG A 80 -10.87 -5.54 0.98
C ARG A 80 -9.64 -4.63 0.91
N TYR A 81 -8.56 -4.97 1.61
CA TYR A 81 -7.32 -4.23 1.55
C TYR A 81 -6.73 -4.27 0.14
N LEU A 82 -6.66 -5.45 -0.49
CA LEU A 82 -6.21 -5.59 -1.88
C LEU A 82 -7.04 -4.77 -2.85
N LEU A 83 -8.38 -4.79 -2.72
CA LEU A 83 -9.25 -3.96 -3.56
C LEU A 83 -8.98 -2.46 -3.39
N ARG A 84 -8.74 -2.00 -2.16
CA ARG A 84 -8.36 -0.60 -1.90
C ARG A 84 -7.01 -0.27 -2.53
N THR A 85 -6.01 -1.13 -2.37
CA THR A 85 -4.69 -0.96 -3.00
C THR A 85 -4.79 -0.87 -4.52
N ILE A 86 -5.57 -1.75 -5.16
CA ILE A 86 -5.81 -1.70 -6.61
C ILE A 86 -6.48 -0.38 -7.01
N SER A 87 -7.48 0.07 -6.24
CA SER A 87 -8.15 1.35 -6.48
C SER A 87 -7.18 2.53 -6.36
N SER A 88 -6.31 2.53 -5.35
CA SER A 88 -5.29 3.56 -5.17
C SER A 88 -4.29 3.57 -6.33
N ILE A 89 -3.84 2.40 -6.80
CA ILE A 89 -2.96 2.32 -7.97
C ILE A 89 -3.64 2.89 -9.23
N ARG A 90 -4.94 2.61 -9.43
CA ARG A 90 -5.71 3.20 -10.54
C ARG A 90 -5.77 4.72 -10.44
N GLN A 91 -6.04 5.26 -9.25
CA GLN A 91 -6.07 6.70 -9.03
C GLN A 91 -4.71 7.36 -9.32
N ILE A 92 -3.62 6.79 -8.79
CA ILE A 92 -2.24 7.24 -9.06
C ILE A 92 -1.98 7.26 -10.57
N LYS A 93 -2.36 6.19 -11.27
CA LYS A 93 -2.23 6.11 -12.74
C LYS A 93 -3.00 7.22 -13.45
N GLU A 94 -4.24 7.46 -13.07
CA GLU A 94 -5.08 8.53 -13.65
C GLU A 94 -4.44 9.91 -13.42
N GLU A 95 -3.95 10.19 -12.21
CA GLU A 95 -3.26 11.45 -11.89
C GLU A 95 -1.99 11.64 -12.73
N VAL A 96 -1.17 10.59 -12.84
CA VAL A 96 0.01 10.60 -13.72
C VAL A 96 -0.38 10.87 -15.17
N GLN A 97 -1.42 10.22 -15.68
CA GLN A 97 -1.92 10.46 -17.04
C GLN A 97 -2.35 11.91 -17.23
N GLN A 98 -3.03 12.52 -16.25
CA GLN A 98 -3.41 13.93 -16.33
C GLN A 98 -2.19 14.87 -16.37
N ILE A 99 -1.16 14.59 -15.57
CA ILE A 99 0.09 15.36 -15.59
C ILE A 99 0.74 15.29 -16.98
N ILE A 100 0.82 14.10 -17.55
CA ILE A 100 1.46 13.87 -18.85
C ILE A 100 0.64 14.49 -19.98
N LEU A 101 -0.70 14.34 -19.95
CA LEU A 101 -1.59 14.93 -20.95
C LEU A 101 -1.47 16.45 -20.99
N LYS A 102 -1.38 17.11 -19.84
CA LYS A 102 -1.16 18.57 -19.79
C LYS A 102 0.14 19.00 -20.49
N GLU A 103 1.20 18.20 -20.40
CA GLU A 103 2.45 18.49 -21.10
C GLU A 103 2.37 18.15 -22.59
N TYR A 104 1.69 17.07 -22.92
CA TYR A 104 1.45 16.66 -24.30
C TYR A 104 0.64 17.71 -25.08
N GLU A 105 -0.38 18.29 -24.45
CA GLU A 105 -1.19 19.38 -25.02
C GLU A 105 -0.38 20.67 -25.24
N LYS A 106 0.68 20.90 -24.46
CA LYS A 106 1.65 21.98 -24.68
C LYS A 106 2.64 21.69 -25.80
N GLY A 107 2.49 20.57 -26.52
CA GLY A 107 3.33 20.15 -27.62
C GLY A 107 4.49 19.23 -27.22
N GLN A 108 4.62 18.85 -25.96
CA GLN A 108 5.69 17.93 -25.54
C GLN A 108 5.39 16.50 -26.00
N LYS A 109 6.26 15.93 -26.84
CA LYS A 109 6.08 14.58 -27.38
C LYS A 109 7.07 13.54 -26.85
N SER A 110 8.16 13.99 -26.22
CA SER A 110 9.24 13.12 -25.77
C SER A 110 9.37 13.15 -24.25
N PHE A 111 9.32 11.99 -23.61
CA PHE A 111 9.38 11.86 -22.16
C PHE A 111 10.49 10.88 -21.75
N ILE A 112 11.14 11.14 -20.61
CA ILE A 112 12.10 10.20 -20.03
C ILE A 112 11.65 9.87 -18.62
N ILE A 113 11.44 8.60 -18.32
CA ILE A 113 11.07 8.14 -16.99
C ILE A 113 12.37 7.89 -16.22
N LEU A 114 12.60 8.65 -15.15
CA LEU A 114 13.73 8.45 -14.25
C LEU A 114 13.29 7.61 -13.04
N GLY A 115 13.95 6.47 -12.85
CA GLY A 115 13.72 5.54 -11.74
C GLY A 115 13.50 4.11 -12.21
N ASP A 116 13.77 3.15 -11.33
CA ASP A 116 13.65 1.70 -11.56
C ASP A 116 12.65 0.99 -10.65
N GLY A 117 11.96 1.72 -9.77
CA GLY A 117 10.96 1.20 -8.84
C GLY A 117 9.52 1.13 -9.39
N GLU A 118 8.59 0.74 -8.53
CA GLU A 118 7.19 0.49 -8.89
C GLU A 118 6.46 1.76 -9.39
N LEU A 119 6.84 2.94 -8.90
CA LEU A 119 6.28 4.19 -9.40
C LEU A 119 6.67 4.43 -10.86
N ALA A 120 7.91 4.11 -11.24
CA ALA A 120 8.34 4.22 -12.63
C ALA A 120 7.53 3.27 -13.53
N ASP A 121 7.18 2.07 -13.03
CA ASP A 121 6.34 1.11 -13.77
C ASP A 121 4.94 1.67 -13.98
N ILE A 122 4.36 2.30 -12.95
CA ILE A 122 3.06 2.96 -13.06
C ILE A 122 3.12 4.11 -14.07
N VAL A 123 4.19 4.92 -14.08
CA VAL A 123 4.37 6.00 -15.05
C VAL A 123 4.48 5.46 -16.48
N GLU A 124 5.23 4.38 -16.67
CA GLU A 124 5.37 3.74 -17.98
C GLU A 124 4.04 3.17 -18.48
N MET A 125 3.30 2.47 -17.62
CA MET A 125 1.96 1.99 -17.94
C MET A 125 0.99 3.14 -18.23
N SER A 126 1.14 4.27 -17.54
CA SER A 126 0.32 5.48 -17.76
C SER A 126 0.55 6.04 -19.17
N LEU A 127 1.80 6.18 -19.59
CA LEU A 127 2.20 6.63 -20.93
C LEU A 127 1.68 5.69 -22.01
N LYS A 128 1.89 4.39 -21.84
CA LYS A 128 1.47 3.35 -22.81
C LYS A 128 -0.03 3.37 -23.06
N ASP A 129 -0.82 3.60 -22.02
CA ASP A 129 -2.29 3.59 -22.11
C ASP A 129 -2.87 4.84 -22.76
N LEU A 130 -2.11 5.93 -22.93
CA LEU A 130 -2.57 7.12 -23.65
C LEU A 130 -2.77 6.88 -25.15
N ARG A 131 -2.14 5.83 -25.71
CA ARG A 131 -2.26 5.41 -27.13
C ARG A 131 -2.06 6.57 -28.12
N LYS A 132 -1.07 7.44 -27.87
CA LYS A 132 -0.67 8.54 -28.77
C LYS A 132 0.47 8.08 -29.66
N GLU A 133 0.29 8.15 -30.98
CA GLU A 133 1.24 7.61 -31.97
C GLU A 133 2.56 8.39 -32.04
N ASP A 134 2.52 9.70 -31.78
CA ASP A 134 3.67 10.60 -31.81
C ASP A 134 4.38 10.72 -30.45
N LEU A 135 3.85 10.07 -29.41
CA LEU A 135 4.41 10.08 -28.07
C LEU A 135 5.58 9.08 -27.97
N ARG A 136 6.75 9.59 -27.60
CA ARG A 136 7.98 8.81 -27.41
C ARG A 136 8.38 8.84 -25.95
N TYR A 137 8.73 7.68 -25.40
CA TYR A 137 9.28 7.59 -24.06
C TYR A 137 10.36 6.52 -23.95
N ARG A 138 11.22 6.68 -22.95
CA ARG A 138 12.21 5.66 -22.53
C ARG A 138 12.43 5.73 -21.03
N ARG A 139 12.91 4.64 -20.44
CA ARG A 139 13.37 4.61 -19.04
C ARG A 139 14.85 4.94 -18.95
N ALA A 140 15.23 5.62 -17.87
CA ALA A 140 16.59 5.86 -17.42
C ALA A 140 16.67 5.46 -15.95
N ALA A 141 17.65 4.61 -15.59
CA ALA A 141 17.83 4.19 -14.20
C ALA A 141 18.53 5.28 -13.38
N ARG A 142 19.34 6.14 -14.03
CA ARG A 142 20.09 7.22 -13.38
C ARG A 142 20.01 8.51 -14.19
N GLU A 143 20.18 9.64 -13.52
CA GLU A 143 20.22 10.96 -14.17
C GLU A 143 21.33 11.06 -15.23
N GLU A 144 22.46 10.39 -15.02
CA GLU A 144 23.62 10.38 -15.92
C GLU A 144 23.30 9.78 -17.30
N ASP A 145 22.26 8.95 -17.40
CA ASP A 145 21.79 8.34 -18.64
C ASP A 145 20.87 9.28 -19.45
N ILE A 146 20.61 10.48 -18.92
CA ILE A 146 19.75 11.49 -19.53
C ILE A 146 20.64 12.51 -20.26
N ARG A 147 20.91 12.22 -21.54
CA ARG A 147 21.69 13.09 -22.43
C ARG A 147 20.85 14.05 -23.27
N ASP A 148 19.54 13.84 -23.31
CA ASP A 148 18.61 14.61 -24.14
C ASP A 148 17.96 15.72 -23.32
N VAL A 149 18.08 16.96 -23.82
CA VAL A 149 17.51 18.18 -23.21
C VAL A 149 16.13 18.56 -23.78
N HIS A 150 15.69 17.92 -24.86
CA HIS A 150 14.39 18.20 -25.49
C HIS A 150 13.25 17.35 -24.90
N SER A 151 13.58 16.27 -24.20
CA SER A 151 12.61 15.45 -23.48
C SER A 151 12.25 16.04 -22.12
N THR A 152 10.99 15.87 -21.69
CA THR A 152 10.59 16.18 -20.31
C THR A 152 10.85 14.97 -19.43
N VAL A 153 11.61 15.16 -18.36
CA VAL A 153 11.94 14.07 -17.43
C VAL A 153 10.82 13.90 -16.40
N LEU A 154 10.25 12.71 -16.33
CA LEU A 154 9.26 12.30 -15.33
C LEU A 154 10.04 11.58 -14.22
N VAL A 155 10.25 12.26 -13.11
CA VAL A 155 10.97 11.74 -11.96
C VAL A 155 10.03 10.88 -11.13
N ALA A 156 10.34 9.58 -11.03
CA ALA A 156 9.55 8.57 -10.36
C ALA A 156 10.30 7.93 -9.18
N GLU A 157 11.18 8.68 -8.52
CA GLU A 157 11.99 8.23 -7.39
C GLU A 157 12.01 9.26 -6.25
N LEU A 158 12.33 8.80 -5.04
CA LEU A 158 12.45 9.62 -3.84
C LEU A 158 13.85 10.26 -3.79
N ASN A 159 14.07 11.32 -4.56
CA ASN A 159 15.29 12.11 -4.45
C ASN A 159 14.98 13.61 -4.59
N PRO A 160 15.16 14.43 -3.55
CA PRO A 160 14.86 15.86 -3.64
C PRO A 160 15.95 16.67 -4.38
N ASP A 161 17.17 16.14 -4.53
CA ASP A 161 18.32 16.86 -5.07
C ASP A 161 18.68 16.40 -6.49
N HIS A 162 17.73 16.57 -7.41
CA HIS A 162 17.97 16.30 -8.83
C HIS A 162 18.79 17.42 -9.49
N ARG A 163 19.85 17.05 -10.21
CA ARG A 163 20.67 17.98 -11.03
C ARG A 163 20.39 17.81 -12.52
N LEU A 164 19.11 17.60 -12.84
CA LEU A 164 18.64 17.41 -14.20
C LEU A 164 18.83 18.69 -15.04
N ARG A 165 19.44 18.52 -16.21
CA ARG A 165 19.53 19.58 -17.22
C ARG A 165 18.25 19.57 -18.05
N GLY A 166 17.44 20.62 -17.94
CA GLY A 166 16.20 20.78 -18.72
C GLY A 166 14.93 20.69 -17.88
N LYS A 167 13.80 20.41 -18.54
CA LYS A 167 12.49 20.38 -17.90
C LYS A 167 12.24 19.02 -17.27
N TYR A 168 11.88 19.01 -15.99
CA TYR A 168 11.48 17.81 -15.27
C TYR A 168 10.20 18.04 -14.47
N ILE A 169 9.53 16.94 -14.14
CA ILE A 169 8.33 16.88 -13.33
C ILE A 169 8.53 15.80 -12.29
N ASP A 170 8.49 16.18 -11.02
CA ASP A 170 8.47 15.27 -9.90
C ASP A 170 7.08 14.64 -9.76
N ILE A 171 6.94 13.40 -10.24
CA ILE A 171 5.68 12.68 -10.23
C ILE A 171 5.23 12.44 -8.79
N LEU A 172 6.16 12.06 -7.92
CA LEU A 172 5.85 11.73 -6.54
C LEU A 172 5.35 12.96 -5.76
N ALA A 173 6.02 14.10 -5.91
CA ALA A 173 5.61 15.34 -5.28
C ALA A 173 4.25 15.84 -5.79
N ASN A 174 3.92 15.60 -7.07
CA ASN A 174 2.63 16.00 -7.63
C ASN A 174 1.48 15.14 -7.10
N ILE A 175 1.66 13.82 -7.05
CA ILE A 175 0.64 12.88 -6.52
C ILE A 175 0.42 13.12 -5.02
N THR A 176 1.49 13.36 -4.27
CA THR A 176 1.40 13.61 -2.82
C THR A 176 0.67 14.91 -2.48
N ARG A 177 0.64 15.90 -3.39
CA ARG A 177 -0.12 17.15 -3.20
C ARG A 177 -1.61 17.03 -3.52
N SER A 178 -2.03 15.93 -4.17
CA SER A 178 -3.42 15.69 -4.58
C SER A 178 -4.21 14.81 -3.60
N ILE A 179 -3.56 14.29 -2.56
CA ILE A 179 -4.14 13.47 -1.47
C ILE A 179 -4.33 14.33 -0.23
#